data_AF-A0A7W5BUI4-F1
#
_entry.id   AF-A0A7W5BUI4-F1
#
_cell.length_a   1.000
_cell.length_b   1.000
_cell.length_c   1.000
_cell.angle_alpha   90.00
_cell.angle_beta   90.00
_cell.angle_gamma   90.00
#
_symmetry.space_group_name_H-M   'P 1'
#
loop_
_entity.id
_entity.type
_entity.pdbx_description
1 polymer ?
#
loop_
_entity_poly.entity_id
_entity_poly.type
_entity_poly.pdbx_seq_one_letter_code
_entity_poly.pdbx_strand_id
1 'polypeptide(L)'
;MPATRTTSPALERAHLVWDLLIIVLVIANLALLLFDSLFLLPPLNAAFEAVAPGLYGAYERNIHSNFLTIDLAFVAVFLLDVLLGWAVAIAERHYHRWFFYPFVHWYDVLGCIPLGGFRLLRILRVISLLHRLQRMGLIDVRRWYLCSVVAKYYDILLEELTDRIAIRMLDNVQQEIRAGDGLSAPVIERIVQPRKQALIREISQRLEAMAGDAYAHHRDDTLRYVRGLVGRTLSESPEIRRLGRLPLGSQVARGLEASFSDLACRLVDEALAGLQSSEFSSLVEHLAESGFDAWLRTDPHTEQITEQVLVDMLELLKEQIAVKGWQHKYD
;
A
#
# COMPACT_ATOMS: atom_id res chain seq x y z
N MET A 1 19.47 26.25 31.83
CA MET A 1 19.91 25.80 33.18
C MET A 1 18.71 25.23 33.89
N PRO A 2 18.65 23.93 34.21
CA PRO A 2 17.52 23.40 34.98
C PRO A 2 17.75 23.70 36.46
N ALA A 3 16.74 24.27 37.11
CA ALA A 3 16.75 24.46 38.56
C ALA A 3 16.71 23.08 39.23
N THR A 4 17.81 22.68 39.87
CA THR A 4 17.86 21.52 40.76
C THR A 4 17.03 21.83 42.00
N ARG A 5 15.75 21.45 42.00
CA ARG A 5 14.94 21.40 43.22
C ARG A 5 15.56 20.33 44.12
N THR A 6 16.21 20.75 45.19
CA THR A 6 16.64 19.86 46.28
C THR A 6 15.39 19.49 47.07
N THR A 7 14.73 18.39 46.69
CA THR A 7 13.72 17.75 47.52
C THR A 7 14.36 17.34 48.85
N SER A 8 13.67 17.56 49.97
CA SER A 8 14.22 17.14 51.26
C SER A 8 14.35 15.61 51.28
N PRO A 9 15.40 15.04 51.90
CA PRO A 9 15.60 13.59 51.93
C PRO A 9 14.45 12.84 52.60
N ALA A 10 13.63 13.52 53.41
CA ALA A 10 12.40 13.00 53.97
C ALA A 10 11.26 12.89 52.94
N LEU A 11 11.15 13.86 52.02
CA LEU A 11 10.15 13.84 50.95
C LEU A 11 10.43 12.73 49.96
N GLU A 12 11.70 12.53 49.57
CA GLU A 12 12.13 11.43 48.68
C GLU A 12 11.82 10.07 49.29
N ARG A 13 12.10 9.88 50.59
CA ARG A 13 11.75 8.65 51.31
C ARG A 13 10.23 8.45 51.39
N ALA A 14 9.47 9.52 51.62
CA ALA A 14 8.01 9.45 51.65
C ALA A 14 7.42 9.05 50.29
N HIS A 15 7.95 9.60 49.19
CA HIS A 15 7.56 9.22 47.83
C HIS A 15 7.89 7.75 47.55
N LEU A 16 9.08 7.28 47.90
CA LEU A 16 9.46 5.87 47.71
C LEU A 16 8.58 4.90 48.51
N VAL A 17 8.23 5.25 49.75
CA VAL A 17 7.35 4.44 50.58
C VAL A 17 5.92 4.45 50.01
N TRP A 18 5.45 5.59 49.52
CA TRP A 18 4.16 5.69 48.85
C TRP A 18 4.10 4.83 47.58
N ASP A 19 5.12 4.92 46.72
CA ASP A 19 5.20 4.13 45.50
C ASP A 19 5.22 2.62 45.81
N LEU A 20 5.99 2.21 46.82
CA LEU A 20 6.02 0.82 47.28
C LEU A 20 4.65 0.35 47.81
N LEU A 21 3.97 1.19 48.59
CA LEU A 21 2.62 0.91 49.08
C LEU A 21 1.67 0.69 47.91
N ILE A 22 1.66 1.60 46.93
CA ILE A 22 0.80 1.50 45.76
C ILE A 22 1.12 0.23 44.95
N ILE A 23 2.39 -0.12 44.77
CA ILE A 23 2.79 -1.38 44.10
C ILE A 23 2.23 -2.59 44.84
N VAL A 24 2.43 -2.68 46.16
CA VAL A 24 1.91 -3.79 46.98
C VAL A 24 0.39 -3.86 46.88
N LEU A 25 -0.27 -2.71 46.89
CA LEU A 25 -1.72 -2.60 46.80
C LEU A 25 -2.24 -3.04 45.41
N VAL A 26 -1.54 -2.69 44.33
CA VAL A 26 -1.83 -3.15 42.95
C VAL A 26 -1.68 -4.66 42.84
N ILE A 27 -0.59 -5.23 43.36
CA ILE A 27 -0.35 -6.68 43.34
C ILE A 27 -1.42 -7.41 44.16
N ALA A 28 -1.73 -6.92 45.36
CA ALA A 28 -2.77 -7.51 46.21
C ALA A 28 -4.16 -7.43 45.55
N ASN A 29 -4.51 -6.30 44.94
CA ASN A 29 -5.79 -6.15 44.24
C ASN A 29 -5.87 -7.04 43.00
N LEU A 30 -4.78 -7.16 42.23
CA LEU A 30 -4.72 -8.06 41.08
C LEU A 30 -4.85 -9.53 41.49
N ALA A 31 -4.19 -9.94 42.57
CA ALA A 31 -4.30 -11.28 43.12
C ALA A 31 -5.73 -11.58 43.62
N LEU A 32 -6.35 -10.63 44.32
CA LEU A 32 -7.73 -10.74 44.78
C LEU A 32 -8.71 -10.85 43.59
N LEU A 33 -8.54 -10.04 42.55
CA LEU A 33 -9.34 -10.10 41.32
C LEU A 33 -9.17 -11.43 40.58
N LEU A 34 -7.93 -11.92 40.48
CA LEU A 34 -7.63 -13.20 39.83
C LEU A 34 -8.25 -14.37 40.62
N PHE A 35 -8.08 -14.39 41.93
CA PHE A 35 -8.60 -15.45 42.79
C PHE A 35 -10.13 -15.47 42.82
N ASP A 36 -10.79 -14.30 42.90
CA ASP A 36 -12.25 -14.20 42.77
C ASP A 36 -12.73 -14.69 41.40
N SER A 37 -12.01 -14.37 40.33
CA SER A 37 -12.33 -14.83 38.98
C SER A 37 -12.20 -16.35 38.83
N LEU A 38 -11.18 -16.97 39.46
CA LEU A 38 -11.02 -18.43 39.51
C LEU A 38 -12.10 -19.10 40.36
N PHE A 39 -12.46 -18.49 41.48
CA PHE A 39 -13.47 -18.99 42.42
C PHE A 39 -14.88 -19.00 41.80
N LEU A 40 -15.16 -18.07 40.88
CA LEU A 40 -16.42 -17.99 40.15
C LEU A 40 -16.59 -19.05 39.05
N LEU A 41 -15.52 -19.78 38.67
CA LEU A 41 -15.58 -20.82 37.65
C LEU A 41 -16.07 -22.13 38.28
N PRO A 42 -17.27 -22.65 37.91
CA PRO A 42 -17.86 -23.84 38.55
C PRO A 42 -16.96 -25.09 38.66
N PRO A 43 -16.18 -25.48 37.63
CA PRO A 43 -15.32 -26.67 37.75
C PRO A 43 -14.13 -26.46 38.68
N LEU A 44 -13.59 -25.24 38.76
CA LEU A 44 -12.49 -24.90 39.66
C LEU A 44 -13.00 -24.74 41.10
N ASN A 45 -14.17 -24.13 41.28
CA ASN A 45 -14.84 -23.98 42.56
C ASN A 45 -15.06 -25.34 43.24
N ALA A 46 -15.60 -26.33 42.52
CA ALA A 46 -15.79 -27.69 43.02
C ALA A 46 -14.47 -28.40 43.38
N ALA A 47 -13.41 -28.15 42.61
CA ALA A 47 -12.07 -28.67 42.92
C ALA A 47 -11.49 -28.03 44.20
N PHE A 48 -11.68 -26.73 44.40
CA PHE A 48 -11.25 -26.03 45.62
C PHE A 48 -12.01 -26.50 46.86
N GLU A 49 -13.31 -26.73 46.74
CA GLU A 49 -14.14 -27.30 47.82
C GLU A 49 -13.67 -28.71 48.20
N ALA A 50 -13.35 -29.54 47.22
CA ALA A 50 -12.88 -30.91 47.44
C ALA A 50 -11.48 -30.99 48.08
N VAL A 51 -10.57 -30.09 47.72
CA VAL A 51 -9.17 -30.11 48.19
C VAL A 51 -9.00 -29.41 49.55
N ALA A 52 -9.70 -28.29 49.79
CA ALA A 52 -9.51 -27.49 50.99
C ALA A 52 -10.84 -26.87 51.50
N PRO A 53 -11.75 -27.69 52.04
CA PRO A 53 -13.09 -27.24 52.46
C PRO A 53 -13.07 -26.15 53.55
N GLY A 54 -12.05 -26.17 54.44
CA GLY A 54 -11.88 -25.15 55.48
C GLY A 54 -11.46 -23.78 54.93
N LEU A 55 -10.59 -23.74 53.91
CA LEU A 55 -10.18 -22.51 53.24
C LEU A 55 -11.28 -21.97 52.33
N TYR A 56 -12.02 -22.86 51.67
CA TYR A 56 -13.19 -22.53 50.87
C TYR A 56 -14.26 -21.79 51.70
N GLY A 57 -14.65 -22.34 52.85
CA GLY A 57 -15.64 -21.72 53.73
C GLY A 57 -15.17 -20.39 54.35
N ALA A 58 -13.87 -20.25 54.63
CA ALA A 58 -13.30 -19.00 55.13
C ALA A 58 -13.26 -17.91 54.06
N TYR A 59 -12.94 -18.25 52.82
CA TYR A 59 -12.91 -17.32 51.69
C TYR A 59 -14.31 -16.86 51.29
N GLU A 60 -15.25 -17.79 51.13
CA GLU A 60 -16.64 -17.49 50.75
C GLU A 60 -17.29 -16.53 51.75
N ARG A 61 -17.11 -16.81 53.04
CA ARG A 61 -17.79 -16.07 54.11
C ARG A 61 -17.19 -14.69 54.37
N ASN A 62 -15.88 -14.54 54.26
CA ASN A 62 -15.20 -13.29 54.64
C ASN A 62 -14.82 -12.40 53.46
N ILE A 63 -14.42 -13.00 52.33
CA ILE A 63 -13.82 -12.29 51.21
C ILE A 63 -14.81 -12.17 50.04
N HIS A 64 -15.47 -13.26 49.64
CA HIS A 64 -16.41 -13.22 48.51
C HIS A 64 -17.67 -12.40 48.84
N SER A 65 -18.24 -12.59 50.03
CA SER A 65 -19.41 -11.84 50.52
C SER A 65 -19.18 -10.31 50.58
N ASN A 66 -17.96 -9.89 50.96
CA ASN A 66 -17.57 -8.49 51.12
C ASN A 66 -16.71 -7.99 49.95
N PHE A 67 -16.65 -8.73 48.85
CA PHE A 67 -15.74 -8.45 47.74
C PHE A 67 -15.95 -7.04 47.19
N LEU A 68 -17.20 -6.61 47.02
CA LEU A 68 -17.53 -5.26 46.56
C LEU A 68 -17.00 -4.16 47.50
N THR A 69 -17.06 -4.38 48.81
CA THR A 69 -16.61 -3.40 49.80
C THR A 69 -15.07 -3.32 49.84
N ILE A 70 -14.41 -4.48 49.80
CA ILE A 70 -12.94 -4.57 49.73
C ILE A 70 -12.46 -3.92 48.42
N ASP A 71 -13.09 -4.26 47.31
CA ASP A 71 -12.75 -3.73 46.00
C ASP A 71 -12.96 -2.20 45.91
N LEU A 72 -14.05 -1.69 46.50
CA LEU A 72 -14.32 -0.26 46.58
C LEU A 72 -13.26 0.48 47.44
N ALA A 73 -12.75 -0.15 48.50
CA ALA A 73 -11.66 0.41 49.28
C ALA A 73 -10.37 0.53 48.45
N PHE A 74 -10.03 -0.51 47.67
CA PHE A 74 -8.92 -0.44 46.71
C PHE A 74 -9.13 0.66 45.66
N VAL A 75 -10.34 0.77 45.10
CA VAL A 75 -10.69 1.85 44.16
C VAL A 75 -10.49 3.22 44.78
N ALA A 76 -10.97 3.42 46.02
CA ALA A 76 -10.86 4.70 46.69
C ALA A 76 -9.40 5.12 46.88
N VAL A 77 -8.52 4.19 47.26
CA VAL A 77 -7.09 4.46 47.41
C VAL A 77 -6.44 4.78 46.05
N PHE A 78 -6.74 4.02 44.99
CA PHE A 78 -6.20 4.29 43.66
C PHE A 78 -6.73 5.59 43.05
N LEU A 79 -8.01 5.91 43.28
CA LEU A 79 -8.59 7.18 42.87
C LEU A 79 -7.88 8.34 43.56
N LEU A 80 -7.63 8.21 44.86
CA LEU A 80 -6.87 9.20 45.63
C LEU A 80 -5.45 9.35 45.09
N ASP A 81 -4.75 8.26 44.79
CA ASP A 81 -3.42 8.27 44.16
C ASP A 81 -3.41 9.04 42.83
N VAL A 82 -4.39 8.77 41.96
CA VAL A 82 -4.54 9.46 40.67
C VAL A 82 -4.85 10.95 40.88
N LEU A 83 -5.72 11.29 41.83
CA LEU A 83 -6.05 12.69 42.16
C LEU A 83 -4.86 13.45 42.75
N LEU A 84 -4.06 12.81 43.62
CA LEU A 84 -2.83 13.40 44.15
C LEU A 84 -1.80 13.62 43.04
N GLY A 85 -1.57 12.64 42.18
CA GLY A 85 -0.69 12.79 41.02
C GLY A 85 -1.16 13.90 40.08
N TRP A 86 -2.48 14.03 39.89
CA TRP A 86 -3.06 15.12 39.11
C TRP A 86 -2.83 16.49 39.77
N ALA A 87 -3.04 16.59 41.09
CA ALA A 87 -2.81 17.82 41.84
C ALA A 87 -1.34 18.27 41.80
N VAL A 88 -0.39 17.33 41.93
CA VAL A 88 1.04 17.60 41.77
C VAL A 88 1.35 18.05 40.34
N ALA A 89 0.82 17.38 39.32
CA ALA A 89 1.03 17.77 37.92
C ALA A 89 0.48 19.17 37.58
N ILE A 90 -0.62 19.58 38.21
CA ILE A 90 -1.16 20.95 38.13
C ILE A 90 -0.21 21.94 38.81
N ALA A 91 0.28 21.62 40.01
CA ALA A 91 1.21 22.48 40.76
C ALA A 91 2.55 22.67 40.03
N GLU A 92 3.04 21.62 39.34
CA GLU A 92 4.31 21.65 38.60
C GLU A 92 4.19 22.15 37.16
N ARG A 93 2.97 22.45 36.68
CA ARG A 93 2.69 22.91 35.30
C ARG A 93 3.32 22.03 34.21
N HIS A 94 3.32 20.71 34.43
CA HIS A 94 3.98 19.76 33.52
C HIS A 94 3.28 19.65 32.15
N TYR A 95 2.03 20.11 32.04
CA TYR A 95 1.22 20.08 30.81
C TYR A 95 0.67 21.47 30.47
N HIS A 96 0.58 21.80 29.17
CA HIS A 96 0.04 23.06 28.67
C HIS A 96 -1.40 23.36 29.15
N ARG A 97 -2.20 22.34 29.48
CA ARG A 97 -3.52 22.46 30.11
C ARG A 97 -3.74 21.32 31.10
N TRP A 98 -4.32 21.64 32.26
CA TRP A 98 -4.62 20.70 33.36
C TRP A 98 -5.56 19.54 32.96
N PHE A 99 -6.41 19.75 31.95
CA PHE A 99 -7.38 18.76 31.44
C PHE A 99 -6.73 17.60 30.67
N PHE A 100 -5.46 17.69 30.24
CA PHE A 100 -4.81 16.58 29.51
C PHE A 100 -4.44 15.39 30.39
N TYR A 101 -4.27 15.58 31.70
CA TYR A 101 -3.76 14.55 32.59
C TYR A 101 -4.65 13.28 32.63
N PRO A 102 -5.98 13.36 32.73
CA PRO A 102 -6.86 12.20 32.62
C PRO A 102 -6.83 11.50 31.26
N PHE A 103 -6.55 12.20 30.16
CA PHE A 103 -6.45 11.58 28.83
C PHE A 103 -5.12 10.86 28.63
N VAL A 104 -4.04 11.35 29.23
CA VAL A 104 -2.76 10.63 29.24
C VAL A 104 -2.86 9.39 30.13
N HIS A 105 -3.55 9.51 31.27
CA HIS A 105 -3.73 8.46 32.27
C HIS A 105 -5.09 7.77 32.16
N TRP A 106 -5.66 7.69 30.97
CA TRP A 106 -7.03 7.21 30.78
C TRP A 106 -7.22 5.77 31.27
N TYR A 107 -6.19 4.94 31.18
CA TYR A 107 -6.18 3.59 31.73
C TYR A 107 -6.33 3.58 33.26
N ASP A 108 -5.63 4.45 33.97
CA ASP A 108 -5.70 4.57 35.43
C ASP A 108 -7.09 5.08 35.85
N VAL A 109 -7.63 6.06 35.12
CA VAL A 109 -8.97 6.61 35.35
C VAL A 109 -10.05 5.55 35.13
N LEU A 110 -9.98 4.79 34.03
CA LEU A 110 -10.91 3.69 33.76
C LEU A 110 -10.79 2.54 34.78
N GLY A 111 -9.58 2.28 35.26
CA GLY A 111 -9.31 1.28 36.31
C GLY A 111 -9.96 1.63 37.66
N CYS A 112 -10.18 2.92 37.93
CA CYS A 112 -10.80 3.42 39.15
C CYS A 112 -12.34 3.46 39.11
N ILE A 113 -12.99 3.02 38.03
CA ILE A 113 -14.47 3.04 37.97
C ILE A 113 -15.00 1.78 38.68
N PRO A 114 -15.80 1.90 39.77
CA PRO A 114 -16.39 0.77 40.44
C PRO A 114 -17.55 0.21 39.61
N LEU A 115 -17.25 -0.73 38.72
CA LEU A 115 -18.23 -1.35 37.82
C LEU A 115 -18.89 -2.56 38.51
N GLY A 116 -19.63 -2.28 39.60
CA GLY A 116 -20.20 -3.29 40.50
C GLY A 116 -21.21 -4.25 39.85
N GLY A 117 -21.69 -3.99 38.63
CA GLY A 117 -22.72 -4.80 37.97
C GLY A 117 -22.25 -5.74 36.85
N PHE A 118 -21.09 -5.50 36.23
CA PHE A 118 -20.69 -6.22 35.01
C PHE A 118 -19.41 -7.01 35.21
N ARG A 119 -19.54 -8.35 35.25
CA ARG A 119 -18.41 -9.29 35.43
C ARG A 119 -17.32 -9.12 34.36
N LEU A 120 -17.73 -8.91 33.10
CA LEU A 120 -16.80 -8.70 31.98
C LEU A 120 -15.97 -7.41 32.12
N LEU A 121 -16.53 -6.38 32.75
CA LEU A 121 -15.81 -5.11 32.93
C LEU A 121 -14.69 -5.20 33.99
N ARG A 122 -14.65 -6.25 34.81
CA ARG A 122 -13.51 -6.52 35.70
C ARG A 122 -12.23 -6.79 34.91
N ILE A 123 -12.35 -7.34 33.70
CA ILE A 123 -11.21 -7.59 32.81
C ILE A 123 -10.53 -6.27 32.42
N LEU A 124 -11.29 -5.19 32.21
CA LEU A 124 -10.73 -3.86 31.93
C LEU A 124 -9.82 -3.39 33.08
N ARG A 125 -10.22 -3.67 34.33
CA ARG A 125 -9.43 -3.34 35.51
C ARG A 125 -8.19 -4.23 35.66
N VAL A 126 -8.31 -5.52 35.36
CA VAL A 126 -7.15 -6.41 35.29
C VAL A 126 -6.15 -5.88 34.26
N ILE A 127 -6.62 -5.47 33.07
CA ILE A 127 -5.80 -4.88 32.02
C ILE A 127 -5.17 -3.56 32.48
N SER A 128 -5.91 -2.67 33.13
CA SER A 128 -5.37 -1.38 33.59
C SER A 128 -4.34 -1.53 34.70
N LEU A 129 -4.57 -2.41 35.68
CA LEU A 129 -3.60 -2.71 36.75
C LEU A 129 -2.37 -3.42 36.20
N LEU A 130 -2.54 -4.34 35.25
CA LEU A 130 -1.44 -5.02 34.58
C LEU A 130 -0.60 -4.04 33.76
N HIS A 131 -1.24 -3.10 33.06
CA HIS A 131 -0.56 -2.01 32.35
C HIS A 131 0.17 -1.07 33.32
N ARG A 132 -0.43 -0.73 34.46
CA ARG A 132 0.22 0.06 35.52
C ARG A 132 1.48 -0.65 36.04
N LEU A 133 1.40 -1.96 36.27
CA LEU A 133 2.51 -2.78 36.72
C LEU A 133 3.62 -2.88 35.67
N GLN A 134 3.26 -2.91 34.39
CA GLN A 134 4.20 -2.83 33.27
C GLN A 134 4.90 -1.46 33.19
N ARG A 135 4.16 -0.37 33.37
CA ARG A 135 4.72 1.00 33.41
C ARG A 135 5.73 1.17 34.56
N MET A 136 5.49 0.52 35.70
CA MET A 136 6.40 0.48 36.84
C MET A 136 7.65 -0.39 36.60
N GLY A 137 7.74 -1.09 35.45
CA GLY A 137 8.88 -1.94 35.10
C GLY A 137 8.91 -3.29 35.82
N LEU A 138 7.83 -3.67 36.52
CA LEU A 138 7.78 -4.88 37.33
C LEU A 138 7.43 -6.13 36.51
N ILE A 139 6.68 -5.97 35.41
CA ILE A 139 6.28 -7.08 34.51
C ILE A 139 6.38 -6.62 33.05
N ASP A 140 6.98 -7.46 32.20
CA ASP A 140 6.95 -7.28 30.76
C ASP A 140 5.89 -8.17 30.11
N VAL A 141 4.69 -7.63 29.97
CA VAL A 141 3.51 -8.32 29.41
C VAL A 141 3.70 -8.60 27.91
N ARG A 142 4.50 -7.79 27.20
CA ARG A 142 4.75 -7.97 25.76
C ARG A 142 5.53 -9.25 25.46
N ARG A 143 6.32 -9.73 26.42
CA ARG A 143 7.10 -10.96 26.30
C ARG A 143 6.26 -12.23 26.51
N TRP A 144 5.02 -12.10 26.99
CA TRP A 144 4.17 -13.25 27.27
C TRP A 144 3.68 -13.91 25.98
N TYR A 145 3.66 -15.25 25.98
CA TYR A 145 3.19 -16.04 24.84
C TYR A 145 1.79 -15.63 24.37
N LEU A 146 0.84 -15.46 25.30
CA LEU A 146 -0.53 -15.05 24.97
C LEU A 146 -0.58 -13.68 24.25
N CYS A 147 0.25 -12.71 24.66
CA CYS A 147 0.30 -11.41 24.01
C CYS A 147 0.91 -11.50 22.61
N SER A 148 1.95 -12.33 22.41
CA SER A 148 2.50 -12.57 21.07
C SER A 148 1.50 -13.25 20.14
N VAL A 149 0.68 -14.18 20.66
CA VAL A 149 -0.37 -14.85 19.90
C VAL A 149 -1.46 -13.86 19.49
N VAL A 150 -1.97 -13.06 20.43
CA VAL A 150 -2.99 -12.02 20.13
C VAL A 150 -2.44 -11.01 19.13
N ALA A 151 -1.19 -10.56 19.28
CA ALA A 151 -0.56 -9.64 18.34
C ALA A 151 -0.46 -10.26 16.93
N LYS A 152 -0.06 -11.54 16.82
CA LYS A 152 -0.02 -12.26 15.55
C LYS A 152 -1.39 -12.30 14.88
N TYR A 153 -2.45 -12.69 15.59
CA TYR A 153 -3.80 -12.74 15.02
C TYR A 153 -4.36 -11.35 14.70
N TYR A 154 -4.04 -10.34 15.51
CA TYR A 154 -4.43 -8.96 15.24
C TYR A 154 -3.78 -8.44 13.96
N ASP A 155 -2.48 -8.68 13.77
CA ASP A 155 -1.75 -8.33 12.54
C ASP A 155 -2.40 -9.02 11.32
N ILE A 156 -2.66 -10.32 11.39
CA ILE A 156 -3.29 -11.10 10.30
C ILE A 156 -4.68 -10.55 9.97
N LEU A 157 -5.51 -10.28 11.00
CA LEU A 157 -6.85 -9.75 10.80
C LEU A 157 -6.81 -8.34 10.20
N LEU A 158 -5.90 -7.49 10.69
CA LEU A 158 -5.76 -6.13 10.19
C LEU A 158 -5.33 -6.13 8.72
N GLU A 159 -4.36 -6.97 8.36
CA GLU A 159 -3.92 -7.16 6.98
C GLU A 159 -5.09 -7.63 6.09
N GLU A 160 -5.79 -8.71 6.47
CA GLU A 160 -6.91 -9.23 5.67
C GLU A 160 -8.06 -8.20 5.54
N LEU A 161 -8.32 -7.42 6.59
CA LEU A 161 -9.29 -6.33 6.53
C LEU A 161 -8.84 -5.21 5.58
N THR A 162 -7.58 -4.78 5.69
CA THR A 162 -7.01 -3.73 4.84
C THR A 162 -6.98 -4.16 3.38
N ASP A 163 -6.52 -5.37 3.08
CA ASP A 163 -6.49 -5.92 1.72
C ASP A 163 -7.89 -6.00 1.14
N ARG A 164 -8.86 -6.46 1.93
CA ARG A 164 -10.26 -6.55 1.47
C ARG A 164 -10.89 -5.19 1.24
N ILE A 165 -10.56 -4.19 2.05
CA ILE A 165 -11.01 -2.81 1.84
C ILE A 165 -10.36 -2.25 0.57
N ALA A 166 -9.06 -2.46 0.36
CA ALA A 166 -8.33 -1.99 -0.81
C ALA A 166 -8.90 -2.60 -2.10
N ILE A 167 -9.13 -3.93 -2.13
CA ILE A 167 -9.74 -4.61 -3.27
C ILE A 167 -11.15 -4.04 -3.55
N ARG A 168 -11.97 -3.85 -2.52
CA ARG A 168 -13.32 -3.25 -2.70
C ARG A 168 -13.26 -1.82 -3.24
N MET A 169 -12.30 -1.02 -2.78
CA MET A 169 -12.11 0.33 -3.31
C MET A 169 -11.70 0.29 -4.78
N LEU A 170 -10.77 -0.61 -5.15
CA LEU A 170 -10.36 -0.79 -6.55
C LEU A 170 -11.52 -1.31 -7.42
N ASP A 171 -12.34 -2.23 -6.93
CA ASP A 171 -13.55 -2.69 -7.63
C ASP A 171 -14.55 -1.55 -7.85
N ASN A 172 -14.74 -0.67 -6.87
CA ASN A 172 -15.61 0.50 -7.04
C ASN A 172 -15.08 1.44 -8.12
N VAL A 173 -13.77 1.72 -8.14
CA VAL A 173 -13.14 2.53 -9.18
C VAL A 173 -13.27 1.85 -10.55
N GLN A 174 -13.08 0.52 -10.62
CA GLN A 174 -13.24 -0.25 -11.85
C GLN A 174 -14.68 -0.19 -12.38
N GLN A 175 -15.68 -0.23 -11.50
CA GLN A 175 -17.09 -0.06 -11.87
C GLN A 175 -17.38 1.35 -12.39
N GLU A 176 -16.81 2.38 -11.78
CA GLU A 176 -16.99 3.77 -12.21
C GLU A 176 -16.35 4.02 -13.59
N ILE A 177 -15.17 3.44 -13.86
CA ILE A 177 -14.55 3.44 -15.19
C ILE A 177 -15.45 2.74 -16.21
N ARG A 178 -15.97 1.54 -15.90
CA ARG A 178 -16.84 0.77 -16.81
C ARG A 178 -18.21 1.41 -17.04
N ALA A 179 -18.67 2.24 -16.12
CA ALA A 179 -19.91 2.98 -16.26
C ALA A 179 -19.78 4.17 -17.23
N GLY A 180 -18.57 4.47 -17.72
CA GLY A 180 -18.29 5.57 -18.65
C GLY A 180 -18.22 6.94 -17.98
N ASP A 181 -18.35 7.02 -16.65
CA ASP A 181 -18.32 8.28 -15.91
C ASP A 181 -16.86 8.69 -15.59
N GLY A 182 -16.16 9.16 -16.63
CA GLY A 182 -15.32 10.34 -16.44
C GLY A 182 -13.85 10.15 -16.06
N LEU A 183 -13.21 9.01 -16.29
CA LEU A 183 -11.75 8.86 -16.06
C LEU A 183 -10.91 8.83 -17.35
N SER A 184 -11.45 8.37 -18.48
CA SER A 184 -10.78 8.34 -19.78
C SER A 184 -10.41 9.74 -20.28
N ALA A 185 -11.37 10.68 -20.28
CA ALA A 185 -11.14 12.05 -20.73
C ALA A 185 -10.11 12.84 -19.87
N PRO A 186 -10.19 12.84 -18.52
CA PRO A 186 -9.17 13.51 -17.70
C PRO A 186 -7.79 12.87 -17.79
N VAL A 187 -7.70 11.54 -17.97
CA VAL A 187 -6.40 10.86 -18.16
C VAL A 187 -5.76 11.33 -19.47
N ILE A 188 -6.54 11.39 -20.55
CA ILE A 188 -6.06 11.89 -21.85
C ILE A 188 -5.60 13.35 -21.73
N GLU A 189 -6.41 14.22 -21.12
CA GLU A 189 -6.12 15.66 -21.02
C GLU A 189 -5.00 15.99 -20.03
N ARG A 190 -4.94 15.30 -18.87
CA ARG A 190 -4.02 15.67 -17.78
C ARG A 190 -2.73 14.86 -17.75
N ILE A 191 -2.72 13.65 -18.31
CA ILE A 191 -1.57 12.75 -18.24
C ILE A 191 -0.92 12.57 -19.61
N VAL A 192 -1.73 12.28 -20.64
CA VAL A 192 -1.22 11.95 -21.98
C VAL A 192 -0.81 13.21 -22.75
N GLN A 193 -1.69 14.22 -22.81
CA GLN A 193 -1.47 15.49 -23.51
C GLN A 193 -0.15 16.19 -23.12
N PRO A 194 0.18 16.40 -21.82
CA PRO A 194 1.44 17.04 -21.44
C PRO A 194 2.70 16.27 -21.86
N ARG A 195 2.56 14.95 -22.09
CA ARG A 195 3.66 14.05 -22.46
C ARG A 195 3.69 13.73 -23.96
N LYS A 196 2.74 14.26 -24.75
CA LYS A 196 2.61 14.03 -26.21
C LYS A 196 3.93 14.20 -26.95
N GLN A 197 4.60 15.34 -26.78
CA GLN A 197 5.87 15.63 -27.49
C GLN A 197 6.99 14.67 -27.09
N ALA A 198 7.04 14.22 -25.83
CA ALA A 198 8.05 13.26 -25.41
C ALA A 198 7.80 11.88 -26.04
N LEU A 199 6.54 11.44 -26.11
CA LEU A 199 6.15 10.19 -26.74
C LEU A 199 6.42 10.20 -28.25
N ILE A 200 6.06 11.29 -28.94
CA ILE A 200 6.31 11.44 -30.37
C ILE A 200 7.81 11.35 -30.67
N ARG A 201 8.65 12.07 -29.91
CA ARG A 201 10.11 12.02 -30.10
C ARG A 201 10.67 10.62 -29.89
N GLU A 202 10.24 9.90 -28.85
CA GLU A 202 10.68 8.52 -28.58
C GLU A 202 10.29 7.58 -29.74
N ILE A 203 9.07 7.71 -30.27
CA ILE A 203 8.60 6.90 -31.41
C ILE A 203 9.41 7.24 -32.66
N SER A 204 9.61 8.52 -32.97
CA SER A 204 10.40 8.97 -34.12
C SER A 204 11.83 8.45 -34.06
N GLN A 205 12.49 8.54 -32.90
CA GLN A 205 13.86 8.05 -32.71
C GLN A 205 13.95 6.52 -32.88
N ARG A 206 12.97 5.77 -32.35
CA ARG A 206 12.92 4.32 -32.56
C ARG A 206 12.69 3.96 -34.03
N LEU A 207 11.81 4.70 -34.72
CA LEU A 207 11.54 4.47 -36.14
C LEU A 207 12.77 4.76 -36.99
N GLU A 208 13.49 5.84 -36.71
CA GLU A 208 14.74 6.20 -37.36
C GLU A 208 15.82 5.12 -37.17
N ALA A 209 15.99 4.66 -35.93
CA ALA A 209 16.91 3.57 -35.62
C ALA A 209 16.55 2.28 -36.37
N MET A 210 15.27 1.92 -36.43
CA MET A 210 14.80 0.76 -37.19
C MET A 210 14.96 0.94 -38.71
N ALA A 211 14.72 2.13 -39.24
CA ALA A 211 14.89 2.43 -40.65
C ALA A 211 16.37 2.36 -41.07
N GLY A 212 17.27 2.85 -40.20
CA GLY A 212 18.72 2.74 -40.40
C GLY A 212 19.21 1.29 -40.39
N ASP A 213 18.71 0.47 -39.46
CA ASP A 213 19.07 -0.95 -39.37
C ASP A 213 18.53 -1.77 -40.55
N ALA A 214 17.27 -1.53 -40.93
CA ALA A 214 16.66 -2.15 -42.10
C ALA A 214 17.39 -1.79 -43.39
N TYR A 215 17.86 -0.53 -43.52
CA TYR A 215 18.71 -0.12 -44.64
C TYR A 215 20.01 -0.91 -44.67
N ALA A 216 20.74 -0.96 -43.56
CA ALA A 216 22.04 -1.64 -43.48
C ALA A 216 21.95 -3.13 -43.83
N HIS A 217 20.88 -3.82 -43.40
CA HIS A 217 20.73 -5.26 -43.55
C HIS A 217 20.00 -5.72 -44.82
N HIS A 218 19.13 -4.89 -45.44
CA HIS A 218 18.25 -5.32 -46.54
C HIS A 218 18.41 -4.51 -47.84
N ARG A 219 19.37 -3.58 -47.91
CA ARG A 219 19.64 -2.77 -49.11
C ARG A 219 19.83 -3.62 -50.38
N ASP A 220 20.70 -4.62 -50.34
CA ASP A 220 21.03 -5.42 -51.53
C ASP A 220 19.84 -6.25 -52.03
N ASP A 221 19.01 -6.75 -51.11
CA ASP A 221 17.82 -7.52 -51.45
C ASP A 221 16.74 -6.61 -52.05
N THR A 222 16.60 -5.40 -51.54
CA THR A 222 15.65 -4.40 -52.04
C THR A 222 16.04 -3.91 -53.43
N LEU A 223 17.33 -3.61 -53.65
CA LEU A 223 17.84 -3.26 -54.97
C LEU A 223 17.68 -4.40 -55.97
N ARG A 224 17.88 -5.66 -55.54
CA ARG A 224 17.66 -6.84 -56.39
C ARG A 224 16.18 -6.99 -56.75
N TYR A 225 15.27 -6.77 -55.80
CA TYR A 225 13.83 -6.77 -56.03
C TYR A 225 13.41 -5.69 -57.04
N VAL A 226 13.92 -4.46 -56.89
CA VAL A 226 13.63 -3.34 -57.81
C VAL A 226 14.12 -3.64 -59.22
N ARG A 227 15.34 -4.18 -59.40
CA ARG A 227 15.84 -4.60 -60.72
C ARG A 227 14.92 -5.65 -61.36
N GLY A 228 14.48 -6.64 -60.58
CA GLY A 228 13.56 -7.67 -61.06
C GLY A 228 12.15 -7.14 -61.36
N LEU A 229 11.68 -6.12 -60.65
CA LEU A 229 10.42 -5.45 -60.92
C LEU A 229 10.49 -4.65 -62.22
N VAL A 230 11.51 -3.80 -62.37
CA VAL A 230 11.71 -2.96 -63.57
C VAL A 230 11.90 -3.81 -64.82
N GLY A 231 12.71 -4.87 -64.76
CA GLY A 231 12.89 -5.79 -65.90
C GLY A 231 11.59 -6.47 -66.31
N ARG A 232 10.78 -6.94 -65.35
CA ARG A 232 9.45 -7.51 -65.64
C ARG A 232 8.53 -6.48 -66.28
N THR A 233 8.36 -5.30 -65.66
CA THR A 233 7.48 -4.24 -66.15
C THR A 233 7.88 -3.75 -67.55
N LEU A 234 9.18 -3.60 -67.83
CA LEU A 234 9.66 -3.18 -69.14
C LEU A 234 9.54 -4.29 -70.19
N SER A 235 9.75 -5.56 -69.83
CA SER A 235 9.54 -6.69 -70.75
C SER A 235 8.05 -6.88 -71.13
N GLU A 236 7.14 -6.51 -70.22
CA GLU A 236 5.70 -6.56 -70.42
C GLU A 236 5.16 -5.32 -71.14
N SER A 237 5.90 -4.21 -71.19
CA SER A 237 5.47 -3.00 -71.91
C SER A 237 5.34 -3.26 -73.43
N PRO A 238 4.18 -2.94 -74.02
CA PRO A 238 3.98 -3.07 -75.47
C PRO A 238 4.86 -2.12 -76.29
N GLU A 239 5.27 -0.98 -75.73
CA GLU A 239 6.16 0.00 -76.34
C GLU A 239 7.58 -0.54 -76.47
N ILE A 240 8.13 -1.14 -75.41
CA ILE A 240 9.46 -1.77 -75.42
C ILE A 240 9.47 -2.97 -76.37
N ARG A 241 8.39 -3.78 -76.39
CA ARG A 241 8.26 -4.90 -77.34
C ARG A 241 8.16 -4.44 -78.79
N ARG A 242 7.49 -3.32 -79.08
CA ARG A 242 7.45 -2.71 -80.42
C ARG A 242 8.81 -2.18 -80.83
N LEU A 243 9.53 -1.53 -79.91
CA LEU A 243 10.87 -1.02 -80.14
C LEU A 243 11.86 -2.15 -80.45
N GLY A 244 11.75 -3.29 -79.75
CA GLY A 244 12.56 -4.49 -79.99
C GLY A 244 12.39 -5.15 -81.37
N ARG A 245 11.30 -4.87 -82.10
CA ARG A 245 11.02 -5.43 -83.44
C ARG A 245 11.68 -4.66 -84.59
N LEU A 246 12.23 -3.48 -84.33
CA LEU A 246 12.92 -2.66 -85.34
C LEU A 246 14.34 -3.17 -85.61
N PRO A 247 14.93 -2.95 -86.80
CA PRO A 247 16.35 -3.22 -87.03
C PRO A 247 17.19 -2.41 -86.04
N LEU A 248 18.12 -3.07 -85.34
CA LEU A 248 18.88 -2.53 -84.18
C LEU A 248 18.05 -2.19 -82.92
N GLY A 249 16.72 -2.35 -82.95
CA GLY A 249 15.81 -1.99 -81.86
C GLY A 249 15.98 -2.81 -80.57
N SER A 250 16.46 -4.06 -80.68
CA SER A 250 16.77 -4.89 -79.51
C SER A 250 17.98 -4.40 -78.71
N GLN A 251 18.91 -3.65 -79.32
CA GLN A 251 20.04 -3.04 -78.62
C GLN A 251 19.58 -1.78 -77.88
N VAL A 252 18.73 -0.97 -78.52
CA VAL A 252 18.14 0.24 -77.94
C VAL A 252 17.20 -0.11 -76.78
N ALA A 253 16.35 -1.13 -76.94
CA ALA A 253 15.45 -1.61 -75.88
C ALA A 253 16.22 -2.09 -74.65
N ARG A 254 17.30 -2.88 -74.83
CA ARG A 254 18.16 -3.32 -73.73
C ARG A 254 18.93 -2.17 -73.06
N GLY A 255 19.38 -1.19 -73.85
CA GLY A 255 20.04 0.01 -73.31
C GLY A 255 19.09 0.87 -72.47
N LEU A 256 17.85 1.03 -72.91
CA LEU A 256 16.78 1.69 -72.15
C LEU A 256 16.45 0.91 -70.88
N GLU A 257 16.28 -0.40 -70.97
CA GLU A 257 16.00 -1.26 -69.82
C GLU A 257 17.09 -1.17 -68.75
N ALA A 258 18.37 -1.24 -69.15
CA ALA A 258 19.49 -1.07 -68.25
C ALA A 258 19.52 0.35 -67.64
N SER A 259 19.24 1.39 -68.43
CA SER A 259 19.24 2.78 -67.95
C SER A 259 18.10 3.06 -66.98
N PHE A 260 16.89 2.55 -67.25
CA PHE A 260 15.76 2.67 -66.34
C PHE A 260 15.95 1.85 -65.08
N SER A 261 16.53 0.65 -65.17
CA SER A 261 16.87 -0.15 -64.00
C SER A 261 17.93 0.53 -63.14
N ASP A 262 18.96 1.15 -63.74
CA ASP A 262 19.99 1.88 -62.99
C ASP A 262 19.39 3.14 -62.34
N LEU A 263 18.56 3.89 -63.07
CA LEU A 263 17.89 5.07 -62.55
C LEU A 263 16.91 4.73 -61.42
N ALA A 264 16.12 3.67 -61.56
CA ALA A 264 15.23 3.19 -60.50
C ALA A 264 16.02 2.71 -59.27
N CYS A 265 17.13 1.98 -59.46
CA CYS A 265 18.02 1.62 -58.37
C CYS A 265 18.61 2.85 -57.67
N ARG A 266 19.08 3.85 -58.41
CA ARG A 266 19.62 5.09 -57.83
C ARG A 266 18.56 5.86 -57.05
N LEU A 267 17.36 6.03 -57.61
CA LEU A 267 16.27 6.71 -56.91
C LEU A 267 15.88 6.00 -55.62
N VAL A 268 15.79 4.67 -55.64
CA VAL A 268 15.46 3.87 -54.46
C VAL A 268 16.61 3.92 -53.45
N ASP A 269 17.86 3.85 -53.89
CA ASP A 269 19.02 3.96 -53.01
C ASP A 269 19.12 5.34 -52.35
N GLU A 270 18.87 6.42 -53.10
CA GLU A 270 18.81 7.79 -52.59
C GLU A 270 17.65 7.97 -51.59
N ALA A 271 16.47 7.40 -51.90
CA ALA A 271 15.31 7.44 -51.01
C ALA A 271 15.56 6.64 -49.71
N LEU A 272 16.20 5.48 -49.82
CA LEU A 272 16.59 4.64 -48.69
C LEU A 272 17.68 5.31 -47.83
N ALA A 273 18.67 5.95 -48.45
CA ALA A 273 19.67 6.74 -47.75
C ALA A 273 19.03 7.96 -47.05
N GLY A 274 18.01 8.55 -47.67
CA GLY A 274 17.19 9.62 -47.09
C GLY A 274 16.39 9.22 -45.84
N LEU A 275 16.24 7.92 -45.54
CA LEU A 275 15.57 7.47 -44.30
C LEU A 275 16.36 7.79 -43.03
N GLN A 276 17.66 8.08 -43.14
CA GLN A 276 18.49 8.57 -42.04
C GLN A 276 18.64 10.10 -42.04
N SER A 277 17.91 10.79 -42.92
CA SER A 277 18.01 12.24 -43.03
C SER A 277 17.10 12.96 -42.05
N SER A 278 17.48 14.20 -41.73
CA SER A 278 16.66 15.08 -40.90
C SER A 278 15.30 15.39 -41.52
N GLU A 279 15.17 15.34 -42.86
CA GLU A 279 13.87 15.49 -43.52
C GLU A 279 12.92 14.32 -43.23
N PHE A 280 13.43 13.09 -43.22
CA PHE A 280 12.61 11.92 -42.88
C PHE A 280 12.17 11.96 -41.42
N SER A 281 13.07 12.32 -40.49
CA SER A 281 12.70 12.50 -39.08
C SER A 281 11.57 13.53 -38.91
N SER A 282 11.64 14.65 -39.62
CA SER A 282 10.58 15.67 -39.61
C SER A 282 9.26 15.12 -40.16
N LEU A 283 9.29 14.37 -41.26
CA LEU A 283 8.10 13.72 -41.81
C LEU A 283 7.47 12.73 -40.82
N VAL A 284 8.28 11.89 -40.17
CA VAL A 284 7.82 10.93 -39.16
C VAL A 284 7.23 11.66 -37.95
N GLU A 285 7.86 12.74 -37.50
CA GLU A 285 7.36 13.55 -36.38
C GLU A 285 6.00 14.19 -36.70
N HIS A 286 5.82 14.78 -37.88
CA HIS A 286 4.52 15.35 -38.31
C HIS A 286 3.45 14.27 -38.48
N LEU A 287 3.81 13.10 -39.02
CA LEU A 287 2.90 11.96 -39.16
C LEU A 287 2.50 11.40 -37.80
N ALA A 288 3.44 11.25 -36.88
CA ALA A 288 3.20 10.82 -35.51
C ALA A 288 2.35 11.84 -34.76
N GLU A 289 2.61 13.14 -34.92
CA GLU A 289 1.81 14.21 -34.34
C GLU A 289 0.36 14.18 -34.84
N SER A 290 0.19 14.08 -36.16
CA SER A 290 -1.13 14.00 -36.80
C SER A 290 -1.89 12.74 -36.38
N GLY A 291 -1.20 11.59 -36.29
CA GLY A 291 -1.77 10.33 -35.83
C GLY A 291 -2.16 10.40 -34.35
N PHE A 292 -1.34 11.02 -33.51
CA PHE A 292 -1.63 11.21 -32.09
C PHE A 292 -2.81 12.17 -31.90
N ASP A 293 -2.92 13.25 -32.67
CA ASP A 293 -4.07 14.16 -32.63
C ASP A 293 -5.35 13.50 -33.15
N ALA A 294 -5.27 12.63 -34.16
CA ALA A 294 -6.40 11.84 -34.61
C ALA A 294 -6.87 10.84 -33.54
N TRP A 295 -5.94 10.21 -32.83
CA TRP A 295 -6.23 9.29 -31.73
C TRP A 295 -6.82 10.01 -30.51
N LEU A 296 -6.31 11.19 -30.18
CA LEU A 296 -6.80 12.03 -29.08
C LEU A 296 -8.19 12.63 -29.32
N ARG A 297 -8.64 12.73 -30.58
CA ARG A 297 -10.02 13.09 -30.87
C ARG A 297 -10.90 11.98 -30.33
N THR A 298 -11.83 12.38 -29.47
CA THR A 298 -12.75 11.54 -28.70
C THR A 298 -13.65 10.70 -29.60
N ASP A 299 -13.08 9.66 -30.19
CA ASP A 299 -13.81 8.59 -30.84
C ASP A 299 -14.20 7.58 -29.74
N PRO A 300 -15.47 7.16 -29.65
CA PRO A 300 -15.91 6.14 -28.70
C PRO A 300 -15.03 4.87 -28.69
N HIS A 301 -14.38 4.52 -29.82
CA HIS A 301 -13.45 3.40 -29.85
C HIS A 301 -12.17 3.63 -29.02
N THR A 302 -11.61 4.85 -29.02
CA THR A 302 -10.40 5.17 -28.24
C THR A 302 -10.70 5.23 -26.75
N GLU A 303 -11.87 5.76 -26.37
CA GLU A 303 -12.32 5.78 -24.98
C GLU A 303 -12.45 4.36 -24.43
N GLN A 304 -13.07 3.45 -25.18
CA GLN A 304 -13.24 2.07 -24.77
C GLN A 304 -11.91 1.33 -24.56
N ILE A 305 -10.92 1.54 -25.43
CA ILE A 305 -9.58 0.96 -25.25
C ILE A 305 -8.91 1.51 -23.98
N THR A 306 -9.01 2.83 -23.76
CA THR A 306 -8.39 3.48 -22.60
C THR A 306 -9.01 2.97 -21.31
N GLU A 307 -10.34 2.85 -21.25
CA GLU A 307 -11.07 2.26 -20.13
C GLU A 307 -10.64 0.82 -19.89
N GLN A 308 -10.53 0.01 -20.93
CA GLN A 308 -10.12 -1.39 -20.80
C GLN A 308 -8.69 -1.52 -20.25
N VAL A 309 -7.75 -0.70 -20.74
CA VAL A 309 -6.38 -0.68 -20.21
C VAL A 309 -6.36 -0.26 -18.73
N LEU A 310 -7.15 0.74 -18.33
CA LEU A 310 -7.25 1.14 -16.92
C LEU A 310 -7.87 0.03 -16.05
N VAL A 311 -8.90 -0.65 -16.55
CA VAL A 311 -9.55 -1.79 -15.90
C VAL A 311 -8.56 -2.94 -15.71
N ASP A 312 -7.75 -3.25 -16.71
CA ASP A 312 -6.73 -4.30 -16.66
C ASP A 312 -5.58 -3.94 -15.69
N MET A 313 -5.15 -2.67 -15.67
CA MET A 313 -4.18 -2.19 -14.69
C MET A 313 -4.70 -2.32 -13.25
N LEU A 314 -5.97 -2.00 -13.02
CA LEU A 314 -6.60 -2.19 -11.70
C LEU A 314 -6.70 -3.67 -11.33
N GLU A 315 -6.94 -4.55 -12.30
CA GLU A 315 -6.96 -6.01 -12.08
C GLU A 315 -5.59 -6.52 -11.62
N LEU A 316 -4.52 -6.11 -12.31
CA LEU A 316 -3.14 -6.45 -11.93
C LEU A 316 -2.79 -5.94 -10.53
N LEU A 317 -3.25 -4.74 -10.16
CA LEU A 317 -3.04 -4.20 -8.81
C LEU A 317 -3.81 -5.01 -7.75
N LYS A 318 -5.05 -5.44 -8.04
CA LYS A 318 -5.84 -6.29 -7.14
C LYS A 318 -5.15 -7.65 -6.93
N GLU A 319 -4.62 -8.26 -7.98
CA GLU A 319 -3.87 -9.52 -7.89
C GLU A 319 -2.64 -9.37 -6.98
N GLN A 320 -1.89 -8.28 -7.11
CA GLN A 320 -0.72 -8.01 -6.28
C GLN A 320 -1.09 -7.80 -4.79
N ILE A 321 -2.19 -7.11 -4.50
CA ILE A 321 -2.68 -6.87 -3.13
C ILE A 321 -3.26 -8.16 -2.51
N ALA A 322 -3.83 -9.05 -3.32
CA ALA A 322 -4.37 -10.32 -2.85
C ALA A 322 -3.28 -11.30 -2.36
N VAL A 323 -2.00 -11.02 -2.61
CA VAL A 323 -0.87 -11.82 -2.13
C VAL A 323 -0.68 -11.58 -0.62
N LYS A 324 -0.99 -12.60 0.18
CA LYS A 324 -0.98 -12.54 1.65
C LYS A 324 0.45 -12.46 2.21
N GLY A 325 0.87 -11.28 2.65
CA GLY A 325 2.19 -11.03 3.22
C GLY A 325 2.42 -11.72 4.56
N TRP A 326 1.37 -11.88 5.37
CA TRP A 326 1.45 -12.56 6.67
C TRP A 326 1.85 -14.04 6.56
N GLN A 327 1.55 -14.72 5.44
CA GLN A 327 1.97 -16.10 5.23
C GLN A 327 3.51 -16.19 5.23
N HIS A 328 4.17 -15.29 4.52
CA HIS A 328 5.64 -15.23 4.47
C HIS A 328 6.29 -14.76 5.78
N LYS A 329 5.56 -13.96 6.59
CA LYS A 329 6.06 -13.43 7.86
C LYS A 329 6.02 -14.45 9.01
N TYR A 330 5.10 -15.42 8.94
CA TYR A 330 4.77 -16.33 10.04
C TYR A 330 4.88 -17.83 9.69
N ASP A 331 5.35 -18.17 8.49
CA ASP A 331 5.89 -19.49 8.12
C ASP A 331 7.23 -19.78 8.84
#